data_AF-A0A3Q1HPY2-F1
#
_entry.id   AF-A0A3Q1HPY2-F1
#
_cell.length_a   1.000
_cell.length_b   1.000
_cell.length_c   1.000
_cell.angle_alpha   90.00
_cell.angle_beta   90.00
_cell.angle_gamma   90.00
#
_symmetry.space_group_name_H-M   'P 1'
#
loop_
_entity.id
_entity.type
_entity.pdbx_description
1 polymer ?
#
loop_
_entity_poly.entity_id
_entity_poly.type
_entity_poly.pdbx_seq_one_letter_code
_entity_poly.pdbx_strand_id
1 'polypeptide(L)'
;MDSMEIEDDIYKSKNLSMRKLITQDNVQRQKPHSRCATLCLGLLCAVLLAGNIGQIIYYEIITHCGSTDPTQADYIKTESQEKDHLQDDNATLTTEKGRLQSNYESLSAERNQLEARLSNVTEEKHKLQQSYNSLATEKDEFEAKFNNLTNKRDQLRVSYDTLKQETDQLQMSFNDIQRKNNNLTASKDELQTKYRNLQEENDALETRLTTVIANRDQLQSNYSSLKGDKNELQRNYNALIEGKNNLQSNYDSLTANRRELEARVSSLTEMYNSLTTERDGFEASLKSHKNESDQLKASYNVLKQESDQLQASYNNLQGTLVEVQTKYNNLTVSKDQLQTKYSNLEREKEVLQTSFSMLITNRAQLQSNYSLLKRGKDEMQSSFNKLIDGKNQLQRDFNSLWKEKSQLQARYNDLWREKSWLQSNYSTLVTGRDHLQKRVNKLTAKVKAIPCEKGWIKFDISCYFVSTMKKNWTDSRAACKAAGADLIVIDSREEQEYINGMLKSGQNVWIGLTDSLKEGTWRWVDGSPVTTAFWQPGQPNSYNGNQDCAEMIQKSGSRSVGDWNDDGCFAVQNWICEQ
;
A
#
# COMPACT_ATOMS: atom_id res chain seq x y z
N MET A 1 24.37 -20.24 -20.62
CA MET A 1 23.13 -20.86 -21.09
C MET A 1 22.06 -19.79 -21.08
N ASP A 2 21.80 -18.99 -22.10
CA ASP A 2 22.41 -18.56 -23.37
C ASP A 2 21.57 -17.30 -23.72
N SER A 3 22.14 -16.11 -23.92
CA SER A 3 22.70 -15.53 -25.16
C SER A 3 21.74 -15.41 -26.36
N MET A 4 21.59 -14.16 -26.84
CA MET A 4 21.27 -13.69 -28.20
C MET A 4 19.81 -13.83 -28.68
N GLU A 5 19.18 -12.93 -29.45
CA GLU A 5 19.55 -11.79 -30.32
C GLU A 5 18.20 -11.07 -30.70
N ILE A 6 18.01 -9.74 -30.71
CA ILE A 6 18.23 -8.74 -31.80
C ILE A 6 17.99 -9.36 -33.20
N GLU A 7 17.06 -8.97 -34.09
CA GLU A 7 16.61 -7.67 -34.61
C GLU A 7 15.33 -7.93 -35.45
N ASP A 8 14.46 -6.94 -35.65
CA ASP A 8 14.30 -6.25 -36.94
C ASP A 8 12.89 -5.65 -37.18
N ASP A 9 12.92 -4.55 -37.92
CA ASP A 9 11.95 -3.49 -38.11
C ASP A 9 10.70 -3.82 -38.99
N ILE A 10 9.89 -2.76 -39.18
CA ILE A 10 9.05 -2.43 -40.36
C ILE A 10 7.52 -2.63 -40.20
N TYR A 11 6.79 -1.56 -39.85
CA TYR A 11 6.04 -0.76 -40.86
C TYR A 11 5.49 0.57 -40.28
N LYS A 12 5.89 1.67 -40.93
CA LYS A 12 5.37 3.04 -40.81
C LYS A 12 4.16 3.23 -41.73
N SER A 13 3.18 4.03 -41.30
CA SER A 13 2.63 5.16 -42.09
C SER A 13 1.89 6.11 -41.13
N LYS A 14 2.41 7.32 -40.89
CA LYS A 14 2.07 8.60 -41.59
C LYS A 14 0.58 8.92 -41.49
N ASN A 15 0.11 10.09 -41.07
CA ASN A 15 0.59 11.49 -41.13
C ASN A 15 -0.51 12.29 -40.35
N LEU A 16 -0.39 13.53 -39.86
CA LEU A 16 0.44 14.68 -40.20
C LEU A 16 0.31 15.68 -39.03
N SER A 17 1.44 16.17 -38.53
CA SER A 17 1.54 17.40 -37.73
C SER A 17 1.85 18.54 -38.68
N MET A 18 1.36 19.76 -38.41
CA MET A 18 2.14 20.93 -38.82
C MET A 18 1.99 22.11 -37.87
N ARG A 19 3.12 22.43 -37.23
CA ARG A 19 3.39 23.64 -36.45
C ARG A 19 3.44 24.87 -37.36
N LYS A 20 3.16 26.01 -36.73
CA LYS A 20 3.60 27.38 -37.04
C LYS A 20 4.90 27.46 -37.86
N LEU A 21 4.94 28.38 -38.81
CA LEU A 21 6.13 29.16 -39.14
C LEU A 21 5.72 30.53 -39.72
N ILE A 22 6.24 31.58 -39.09
CA ILE A 22 6.37 32.94 -39.60
C ILE A 22 7.65 32.96 -40.45
N THR A 23 7.62 33.57 -41.63
CA THR A 23 8.78 34.30 -42.19
C THR A 23 8.35 35.15 -43.38
N GLN A 24 8.81 36.41 -43.38
CA GLN A 24 8.83 37.31 -44.53
C GLN A 24 9.79 36.77 -45.59
N ASP A 25 9.46 36.91 -46.88
CA ASP A 25 10.30 37.67 -47.80
C ASP A 25 9.55 38.08 -49.08
N ASN A 26 10.07 39.14 -49.68
CA ASN A 26 9.75 39.77 -50.94
C ASN A 26 9.75 38.82 -52.15
N VAL A 27 9.00 39.19 -53.20
CA VAL A 27 9.54 39.65 -54.51
C VAL A 27 8.44 39.58 -55.58
N GLN A 28 8.32 40.70 -56.29
CA GLN A 28 7.86 40.93 -57.66
C GLN A 28 7.32 39.74 -58.48
N ARG A 29 6.19 39.93 -59.18
CA ARG A 29 6.12 40.48 -60.55
C ARG A 29 4.70 40.39 -61.13
N GLN A 30 4.35 41.46 -61.83
CA GLN A 30 3.54 41.51 -63.06
C GLN A 30 2.08 41.05 -63.02
N LYS A 31 1.17 42.03 -63.09
CA LYS A 31 -0.08 41.92 -63.85
C LYS A 31 -0.15 43.04 -64.91
N PRO A 32 -0.69 42.76 -66.11
CA PRO A 32 -0.51 43.59 -67.29
C PRO A 32 -1.58 44.69 -67.43
N HIS A 33 -1.22 45.69 -68.21
CA HIS A 33 -2.08 46.75 -68.72
C HIS A 33 -3.24 46.21 -69.56
N SER A 34 -4.42 46.83 -69.40
CA SER A 34 -5.38 46.99 -70.49
C SER A 34 -5.87 48.44 -70.49
N ARG A 35 -5.39 49.19 -71.49
CA ARG A 35 -5.87 50.51 -71.88
C ARG A 35 -6.92 50.26 -72.96
N CYS A 36 -8.19 50.52 -72.68
CA CYS A 36 -9.20 50.75 -73.72
C CYS A 36 -10.49 51.25 -73.07
N ALA A 37 -11.15 52.21 -73.72
CA ALA A 37 -12.37 52.95 -73.35
C ALA A 37 -12.09 54.35 -72.77
N THR A 38 -11.73 55.29 -73.66
CA THR A 38 -12.61 56.38 -74.16
C THR A 38 -12.71 57.56 -73.16
N LEU A 39 -11.82 58.57 -73.19
CA LEU A 39 -11.58 59.48 -74.33
C LEU A 39 -12.88 59.91 -75.07
N CYS A 40 -13.98 60.09 -74.34
CA CYS A 40 -15.25 60.63 -74.87
C CYS A 40 -15.88 61.78 -74.06
N LEU A 41 -15.16 62.38 -73.10
CA LEU A 41 -15.63 63.57 -72.36
C LEU A 41 -14.80 64.85 -72.59
N GLY A 42 -13.72 64.77 -73.37
CA GLY A 42 -12.90 65.94 -73.77
C GLY A 42 -13.26 66.54 -75.13
N LEU A 43 -14.08 65.86 -75.95
CA LEU A 43 -14.48 66.32 -77.30
C LEU A 43 -15.85 67.01 -77.34
N LEU A 44 -16.58 67.02 -76.21
CA LEU A 44 -17.90 67.67 -76.10
C LEU A 44 -17.82 69.14 -75.65
N CYS A 45 -16.67 69.59 -75.12
CA CYS A 45 -16.40 71.01 -74.83
C CYS A 45 -15.79 71.79 -76.01
N ALA A 46 -15.31 71.11 -77.06
CA ALA A 46 -14.73 71.78 -78.25
C ALA A 46 -15.78 72.08 -79.34
N VAL A 47 -16.96 71.46 -79.29
CA VAL A 47 -18.05 71.67 -80.26
C VAL A 47 -19.06 72.74 -79.79
N LEU A 48 -19.09 73.06 -78.50
CA LEU A 48 -19.97 74.12 -77.93
C LEU A 48 -19.37 75.53 -78.03
N LEU A 49 -18.13 75.68 -78.49
CA LEU A 49 -17.52 76.98 -78.83
C LEU A 49 -17.56 77.31 -80.34
N ALA A 50 -17.99 76.37 -81.19
CA ALA A 50 -18.18 76.59 -82.63
C ALA A 50 -19.63 76.94 -83.03
N GLY A 51 -20.60 76.84 -82.11
CA GLY A 51 -22.01 77.18 -82.34
C GLY A 51 -22.38 78.65 -82.12
N ASN A 52 -21.52 79.44 -81.46
CA ASN A 52 -21.82 80.82 -81.07
C ASN A 52 -21.27 81.90 -82.02
N ILE A 53 -20.72 81.52 -83.18
CA ILE A 53 -20.26 82.48 -84.22
C ILE A 53 -21.20 82.48 -85.45
N GLY A 54 -22.16 81.54 -85.53
CA GLY A 54 -23.18 81.49 -86.60
C GLY A 54 -24.36 82.46 -86.42
N GLN A 55 -24.54 83.05 -85.24
CA GLN A 55 -25.64 83.98 -84.94
C GLN A 55 -25.26 85.47 -85.16
N ILE A 56 -24.02 85.77 -85.54
CA ILE A 56 -23.51 87.13 -85.75
C ILE A 56 -23.55 87.55 -87.24
N ILE A 57 -23.89 86.65 -88.18
CA ILE A 57 -23.96 86.96 -89.63
C ILE A 57 -25.40 86.99 -90.18
N TYR A 58 -26.42 86.64 -89.37
CA TYR A 58 -27.83 86.62 -89.82
C TYR A 58 -28.61 87.92 -89.56
N TYR A 59 -28.07 88.89 -88.80
CA TYR A 59 -28.78 90.13 -88.42
C TYR A 59 -28.13 91.43 -88.92
N GLU A 60 -27.40 91.37 -90.04
CA GLU A 60 -26.82 92.56 -90.69
C GLU A 60 -27.14 92.66 -92.20
N ILE A 61 -28.23 92.04 -92.67
CA ILE A 61 -28.83 92.28 -94.00
C ILE A 61 -30.36 92.23 -93.86
N ILE A 62 -30.97 93.39 -93.57
CA ILE A 62 -32.20 93.96 -94.15
C ILE A 62 -32.52 95.21 -93.34
N THR A 63 -31.94 96.31 -93.80
CA THR A 63 -32.38 97.67 -93.57
C THR A 63 -33.07 98.13 -94.86
N HIS A 64 -34.18 98.86 -94.71
CA HIS A 64 -34.83 99.74 -95.70
C HIS A 64 -35.84 99.14 -96.70
N CYS A 65 -37.13 99.30 -96.37
CA CYS A 65 -38.16 100.07 -97.11
C CYS A 65 -39.49 99.78 -96.38
N GLY A 66 -40.32 100.74 -95.95
CA GLY A 66 -40.64 102.00 -96.59
C GLY A 66 -42.14 102.00 -96.87
N SER A 67 -42.88 102.61 -95.93
CA SER A 67 -44.18 103.30 -96.09
C SER A 67 -45.50 102.53 -96.33
N THR A 68 -46.42 102.82 -95.39
CA THR A 68 -47.85 103.20 -95.54
C THR A 68 -48.87 102.15 -95.99
N ASP A 69 -49.73 101.68 -95.08
CA ASP A 69 -51.18 101.99 -95.08
C ASP A 69 -51.87 101.49 -93.77
N PRO A 70 -53.00 102.09 -93.33
CA PRO A 70 -53.48 102.06 -91.95
C PRO A 70 -54.53 100.96 -91.69
N THR A 71 -54.13 99.88 -91.03
CA THR A 71 -55.02 99.01 -90.23
C THR A 71 -54.25 98.41 -89.06
N GLN A 72 -53.85 99.26 -88.11
CA GLN A 72 -53.00 98.89 -86.97
C GLN A 72 -53.67 99.30 -85.65
N ALA A 73 -54.53 98.41 -85.14
CA ALA A 73 -55.03 98.50 -83.76
C ALA A 73 -55.32 97.13 -83.12
N ASP A 74 -55.55 96.05 -83.89
CA ASP A 74 -55.83 94.71 -83.32
C ASP A 74 -54.63 93.74 -83.34
N TYR A 75 -53.67 93.88 -84.27
CA TYR A 75 -52.59 92.89 -84.45
C TYR A 75 -51.43 93.03 -83.43
N ILE A 76 -51.16 94.23 -82.90
CA ILE A 76 -50.08 94.45 -81.90
C ILE A 76 -50.45 93.89 -80.52
N LYS A 77 -51.75 93.67 -80.24
CA LYS A 77 -52.21 93.16 -78.95
C LYS A 77 -51.88 91.67 -78.77
N THR A 78 -51.96 90.89 -79.85
CA THR A 78 -51.76 89.42 -79.84
C THR A 78 -50.29 89.03 -79.79
N GLU A 79 -49.40 89.75 -80.47
CA GLU A 79 -47.95 89.47 -80.46
C GLU A 79 -47.28 89.93 -79.14
N SER A 80 -47.79 91.00 -78.53
CA SER A 80 -47.41 91.38 -77.16
C SER A 80 -47.85 90.31 -76.15
N GLN A 81 -49.06 89.77 -76.30
CA GLN A 81 -49.57 88.69 -75.45
C GLN A 81 -48.75 87.39 -75.57
N GLU A 82 -48.31 87.02 -76.78
CA GLU A 82 -47.52 85.81 -77.01
C GLU A 82 -46.07 85.96 -76.52
N LYS A 83 -45.49 87.16 -76.67
CA LYS A 83 -44.19 87.50 -76.08
C LYS A 83 -44.22 87.49 -74.55
N ASP A 84 -45.28 88.05 -73.96
CA ASP A 84 -45.49 88.01 -72.50
C ASP A 84 -45.66 86.54 -72.04
N HIS A 85 -46.35 85.71 -72.81
CA HIS A 85 -46.53 84.27 -72.53
C HIS A 85 -45.20 83.47 -72.59
N LEU A 86 -44.37 83.70 -73.61
CA LEU A 86 -43.06 83.06 -73.73
C LEU A 86 -42.07 83.55 -72.67
N GLN A 87 -42.23 84.79 -72.24
CA GLN A 87 -41.42 85.37 -71.17
C GLN A 87 -41.82 84.79 -69.80
N ASP A 88 -43.12 84.52 -69.61
CA ASP A 88 -43.64 83.74 -68.47
C ASP A 88 -43.18 82.27 -68.50
N ASP A 89 -43.16 81.62 -69.68
CA ASP A 89 -42.66 80.24 -69.82
C ASP A 89 -41.15 80.15 -69.54
N ASN A 90 -40.37 81.12 -70.03
CA ASN A 90 -38.93 81.18 -69.75
C ASN A 90 -38.64 81.51 -68.28
N ALA A 91 -39.46 82.35 -67.65
CA ALA A 91 -39.41 82.58 -66.22
C ALA A 91 -39.76 81.30 -65.44
N THR A 92 -40.74 80.53 -65.91
CA THR A 92 -41.15 79.23 -65.36
C THR A 92 -40.04 78.19 -65.48
N LEU A 93 -39.41 78.04 -66.65
CA LEU A 93 -38.29 77.13 -66.89
C LEU A 93 -37.03 77.51 -66.08
N THR A 94 -36.77 78.80 -65.92
CA THR A 94 -35.67 79.29 -65.07
C THR A 94 -35.93 78.93 -63.60
N THR A 95 -37.20 79.04 -63.18
CA THR A 95 -37.64 78.62 -61.85
C THR A 95 -37.50 77.10 -61.67
N GLU A 96 -37.89 76.30 -62.68
CA GLU A 96 -37.74 74.84 -62.67
C GLU A 96 -36.28 74.38 -62.65
N LYS A 97 -35.40 75.03 -63.42
CA LYS A 97 -33.96 74.77 -63.41
C LYS A 97 -33.35 75.09 -62.04
N GLY A 98 -33.75 76.22 -61.43
CA GLY A 98 -33.38 76.55 -60.06
C GLY A 98 -33.86 75.48 -59.06
N ARG A 99 -35.08 74.98 -59.26
CA ARG A 99 -35.66 73.89 -58.45
C ARG A 99 -34.89 72.58 -58.60
N LEU A 100 -34.51 72.19 -59.82
CA LEU A 100 -33.72 70.99 -60.11
C LEU A 100 -32.28 71.10 -59.57
N GLN A 101 -31.66 72.27 -59.69
CA GLN A 101 -30.33 72.52 -59.11
C GLN A 101 -30.37 72.40 -57.59
N SER A 102 -31.38 73.00 -56.95
CA SER A 102 -31.61 72.85 -55.51
C SER A 102 -31.86 71.40 -55.11
N ASN A 103 -32.63 70.64 -55.90
CA ASN A 103 -32.82 69.21 -55.69
C ASN A 103 -31.52 68.41 -55.83
N TYR A 104 -30.68 68.70 -56.84
CA TYR A 104 -29.39 68.04 -57.04
C TYR A 104 -28.41 68.33 -55.90
N GLU A 105 -28.35 69.58 -55.44
CA GLU A 105 -27.55 69.97 -54.28
C GLU A 105 -28.05 69.29 -53.00
N SER A 106 -29.37 69.16 -52.82
CA SER A 106 -29.99 68.39 -51.73
C SER A 106 -29.58 66.91 -51.78
N LEU A 107 -29.70 66.27 -52.94
CA LEU A 107 -29.31 64.86 -53.15
C LEU A 107 -27.79 64.63 -52.97
N SER A 108 -26.96 65.58 -53.39
CA SER A 108 -25.52 65.53 -53.18
C SER A 108 -25.15 65.68 -51.71
N ALA A 109 -25.85 66.56 -50.97
CA ALA A 109 -25.72 66.68 -49.53
C ALA A 109 -26.17 65.40 -48.81
N GLU A 110 -27.29 64.80 -49.24
CA GLU A 110 -27.76 63.50 -48.75
C GLU A 110 -26.75 62.38 -49.00
N ARG A 111 -26.15 62.29 -50.19
CA ARG A 111 -25.09 61.31 -50.49
C ARG A 111 -23.88 61.49 -49.58
N ASN A 112 -23.39 62.71 -49.40
CA ASN A 112 -22.24 62.97 -48.53
C ASN A 112 -22.58 62.64 -47.06
N GLN A 113 -23.82 62.89 -46.64
CA GLN A 113 -24.33 62.50 -45.33
C GLN A 113 -24.40 60.97 -45.19
N LEU A 114 -24.78 60.24 -46.26
CA LEU A 114 -24.77 58.78 -46.29
C LEU A 114 -23.36 58.20 -46.27
N GLU A 115 -22.38 58.79 -46.96
CA GLU A 115 -20.97 58.37 -46.91
C GLU A 115 -20.37 58.58 -45.52
N ALA A 116 -20.64 59.71 -44.88
CA ALA A 116 -20.23 59.96 -43.49
C ALA A 116 -20.87 58.96 -42.52
N ARG A 117 -22.14 58.61 -42.73
CA ARG A 117 -22.84 57.55 -41.97
C ARG A 117 -22.20 56.18 -42.19
N LEU A 118 -21.88 55.82 -43.44
CA LEU A 118 -21.23 54.54 -43.77
C LEU A 118 -19.84 54.42 -43.12
N SER A 119 -19.06 55.51 -43.11
CA SER A 119 -17.77 55.56 -42.42
C SER A 119 -17.94 55.37 -40.91
N ASN A 120 -18.92 56.05 -40.30
CA ASN A 120 -19.19 55.91 -38.86
C ASN A 120 -19.62 54.48 -38.50
N VAL A 121 -20.54 53.88 -39.26
CA VAL A 121 -20.98 52.47 -39.06
C VAL A 121 -19.83 51.48 -39.26
N THR A 122 -18.91 51.73 -40.21
CA THR A 122 -17.72 50.89 -40.39
C THR A 122 -16.78 50.98 -39.19
N GLU A 123 -16.62 52.17 -38.61
CA GLU A 123 -15.79 52.37 -37.41
C GLU A 123 -16.43 51.74 -36.17
N GLU A 124 -17.74 51.91 -35.97
CA GLU A 124 -18.44 51.25 -34.88
C GLU A 124 -18.42 49.72 -35.05
N LYS A 125 -18.59 49.18 -36.27
CA LYS A 125 -18.42 47.74 -36.55
C LYS A 125 -17.03 47.26 -36.15
N HIS A 126 -15.99 48.05 -36.42
CA HIS A 126 -14.63 47.75 -35.97
C HIS A 126 -14.51 47.75 -34.45
N LYS A 127 -15.15 48.71 -33.76
CA LYS A 127 -15.18 48.78 -32.28
C LYS A 127 -15.94 47.60 -31.67
N LEU A 128 -17.08 47.19 -32.22
CA LEU A 128 -17.78 45.97 -31.79
C LEU A 128 -16.96 44.73 -32.05
N GLN A 129 -16.30 44.64 -33.20
CA GLN A 129 -15.43 43.51 -33.49
C GLN A 129 -14.30 43.43 -32.46
N GLN A 130 -13.76 44.58 -32.02
CA GLN A 130 -12.79 44.63 -30.93
C GLN A 130 -13.39 44.20 -29.58
N SER A 131 -14.56 44.71 -29.17
CA SER A 131 -15.23 44.28 -27.93
C SER A 131 -15.64 42.81 -27.99
N TYR A 132 -16.03 42.29 -29.16
CA TYR A 132 -16.33 40.87 -29.39
C TYR A 132 -15.10 40.01 -29.26
N ASN A 133 -13.99 40.44 -29.85
CA ASN A 133 -12.73 39.72 -29.69
C ASN A 133 -12.25 39.78 -28.22
N SER A 134 -12.38 40.92 -27.54
CA SER A 134 -12.02 41.09 -26.13
C SER A 134 -12.84 40.17 -25.24
N LEU A 135 -14.15 40.17 -25.43
CA LEU A 135 -15.03 39.33 -24.64
C LEU A 135 -14.89 37.84 -24.97
N ALA A 136 -14.69 37.49 -26.25
CA ALA A 136 -14.38 36.11 -26.61
C ALA A 136 -13.11 35.65 -25.88
N THR A 137 -12.11 36.53 -25.76
CA THR A 137 -10.90 36.28 -24.98
C THR A 137 -11.20 36.11 -23.49
N GLU A 138 -12.01 36.98 -22.89
CA GLU A 138 -12.40 36.86 -21.47
C GLU A 138 -13.24 35.61 -21.18
N LYS A 139 -14.14 35.23 -22.09
CA LYS A 139 -14.91 34.00 -22.02
C LYS A 139 -13.97 32.79 -22.08
N ASP A 140 -13.05 32.78 -23.04
CA ASP A 140 -12.06 31.71 -23.19
C ASP A 140 -11.17 31.62 -21.93
N GLU A 141 -10.80 32.75 -21.33
CA GLU A 141 -10.07 32.79 -20.06
C GLU A 141 -10.88 32.27 -18.89
N PHE A 142 -12.17 32.62 -18.80
CA PHE A 142 -13.05 32.14 -17.74
C PHE A 142 -13.30 30.64 -17.88
N GLU A 143 -13.51 30.17 -19.11
CA GLU A 143 -13.67 28.77 -19.45
C GLU A 143 -12.38 27.99 -19.13
N ALA A 144 -11.21 28.56 -19.42
CA ALA A 144 -9.92 27.99 -19.00
C ALA A 144 -9.78 27.92 -17.47
N LYS A 145 -10.19 28.97 -16.73
CA LYS A 145 -10.19 28.99 -15.25
C LYS A 145 -11.17 27.96 -14.68
N PHE A 146 -12.37 27.84 -15.25
CA PHE A 146 -13.38 26.87 -14.83
C PHE A 146 -12.91 25.43 -15.10
N ASN A 147 -12.31 25.18 -16.27
CA ASN A 147 -11.72 23.89 -16.60
C ASN A 147 -10.55 23.55 -15.66
N ASN A 148 -9.72 24.54 -15.28
CA ASN A 148 -8.67 24.35 -14.28
C ASN A 148 -9.24 23.98 -12.90
N LEU A 149 -10.28 24.67 -12.43
CA LEU A 149 -10.95 24.35 -11.17
C LEU A 149 -11.62 22.97 -11.20
N THR A 150 -12.25 22.62 -12.32
CA THR A 150 -12.84 21.30 -12.56
C THR A 150 -11.76 20.21 -12.47
N ASN A 151 -10.62 20.41 -13.15
CA ASN A 151 -9.49 19.49 -13.07
C ASN A 151 -8.94 19.38 -11.64
N LYS A 152 -8.83 20.48 -10.89
CA LYS A 152 -8.40 20.46 -9.48
C LYS A 152 -9.38 19.71 -8.58
N ARG A 153 -10.69 19.90 -8.78
CA ARG A 153 -11.74 19.16 -8.06
C ARG A 153 -11.63 17.67 -8.35
N ASP A 154 -11.45 17.30 -9.62
CA ASP A 154 -11.36 15.90 -10.02
C ASP A 154 -10.07 15.25 -9.50
N GLN A 155 -8.95 15.99 -9.49
CA GLN A 155 -7.71 15.57 -8.81
C GLN A 155 -7.92 15.36 -7.31
N LEU A 156 -8.61 16.27 -6.63
CA LEU A 156 -8.93 16.13 -5.20
C LEU A 156 -9.82 14.92 -4.93
N ARG A 157 -10.79 14.66 -5.81
CA ARG A 157 -11.65 13.47 -5.73
C ARG A 157 -10.84 12.19 -5.87
N VAL A 158 -9.96 12.12 -6.86
CA VAL A 158 -9.05 10.98 -7.04
C VAL A 158 -8.17 10.79 -5.81
N SER A 159 -7.56 11.86 -5.30
CA SER A 159 -6.75 11.78 -4.07
C SER A 159 -7.55 11.30 -2.86
N TYR A 160 -8.81 11.73 -2.73
CA TYR A 160 -9.71 11.25 -1.67
C TYR A 160 -10.01 9.76 -1.82
N ASP A 161 -10.35 9.30 -3.04
CA ASP A 161 -10.65 7.90 -3.31
C ASP A 161 -9.42 7.01 -3.08
N THR A 162 -8.23 7.48 -3.45
CA THR A 162 -6.94 6.81 -3.15
C THR A 162 -6.71 6.72 -1.65
N LEU A 163 -6.87 7.82 -0.90
CA LEU A 163 -6.67 7.83 0.55
C LEU A 163 -7.67 6.91 1.26
N LYS A 164 -8.89 6.81 0.75
CA LYS A 164 -9.90 5.86 1.24
C LYS A 164 -9.47 4.41 1.00
N GLN A 165 -8.96 4.08 -0.19
CA GLN A 165 -8.39 2.76 -0.46
C GLN A 165 -7.21 2.42 0.44
N GLU A 166 -6.29 3.37 0.65
CA GLU A 166 -5.15 3.19 1.57
C GLU A 166 -5.63 2.94 3.01
N THR A 167 -6.69 3.63 3.44
CA THR A 167 -7.31 3.43 4.75
C THR A 167 -7.90 2.01 4.87
N ASP A 168 -8.61 1.55 3.84
CA ASP A 168 -9.18 0.21 3.81
C ASP A 168 -8.08 -0.87 3.82
N GLN A 169 -6.98 -0.66 3.08
CA GLN A 169 -5.81 -1.54 3.08
C GLN A 169 -5.12 -1.59 4.45
N LEU A 170 -4.97 -0.44 5.11
CA LEU A 170 -4.43 -0.35 6.46
C LEU A 170 -5.31 -1.12 7.45
N GLN A 171 -6.63 -1.03 7.33
CA GLN A 171 -7.57 -1.78 8.17
C GLN A 171 -7.44 -3.29 7.96
N MET A 172 -7.30 -3.75 6.71
CA MET A 172 -7.07 -5.16 6.40
C MET A 172 -5.74 -5.65 6.99
N SER A 173 -4.67 -4.87 6.85
CA SER A 173 -3.35 -5.17 7.43
C SER A 173 -3.42 -5.24 8.96
N PHE A 174 -4.12 -4.32 9.61
CA PHE A 174 -4.34 -4.34 11.05
C PHE A 174 -5.06 -5.62 11.50
N ASN A 175 -6.12 -6.03 10.80
CA ASN A 175 -6.86 -7.24 11.09
C ASN A 175 -5.98 -8.51 10.91
N ASP A 176 -5.12 -8.54 9.89
CA ASP A 176 -4.18 -9.64 9.66
C ASP A 176 -3.11 -9.71 10.76
N ILE A 177 -2.57 -8.56 11.18
CA ILE A 177 -1.64 -8.46 12.31
C ILE A 177 -2.29 -8.95 13.60
N GLN A 178 -3.54 -8.56 13.89
CA GLN A 178 -4.26 -9.06 15.05
C GLN A 178 -4.43 -10.59 15.01
N ARG A 179 -4.77 -11.15 13.85
CA ARG A 179 -4.90 -12.60 13.69
C ARG A 179 -3.56 -13.31 13.94
N LYS A 180 -2.47 -12.79 13.36
CA LYS A 180 -1.11 -13.30 13.60
C LYS A 180 -0.73 -13.22 15.08
N ASN A 181 -1.05 -12.13 15.77
CA ASN A 181 -0.78 -11.97 17.19
C ASN A 181 -1.55 -12.97 18.06
N ASN A 182 -2.81 -13.26 17.73
CA ASN A 182 -3.61 -14.27 18.41
C ASN A 182 -3.01 -15.67 18.21
N ASN A 183 -2.59 -16.01 16.98
CA ASN A 183 -1.91 -17.27 16.70
C ASN A 183 -0.57 -17.39 17.45
N LEU A 184 0.17 -16.29 17.56
CA LEU A 184 1.43 -16.25 18.31
C LEU A 184 1.20 -16.49 19.80
N THR A 185 0.12 -15.94 20.34
CA THR A 185 -0.30 -16.15 21.74
C THR A 185 -0.68 -17.61 21.99
N ALA A 186 -1.48 -18.21 21.10
CA ALA A 186 -1.80 -19.65 21.18
C ALA A 186 -0.53 -20.52 21.10
N SER A 187 0.39 -20.21 20.19
CA SER A 187 1.67 -20.93 20.07
C SER A 187 2.53 -20.79 21.34
N LYS A 188 2.51 -19.60 21.96
CA LYS A 188 3.19 -19.35 23.24
C LYS A 188 2.62 -20.22 24.36
N ASP A 189 1.29 -20.31 24.45
CA ASP A 189 0.62 -21.11 25.49
C ASP A 189 0.90 -22.61 25.31
N GLU A 190 0.96 -23.10 24.07
CA GLU A 190 1.39 -24.46 23.75
C GLU A 190 2.85 -24.72 24.16
N LEU A 191 3.76 -23.80 23.84
CA LEU A 191 5.16 -23.87 24.23
C LEU A 191 5.32 -23.88 25.76
N GLN A 192 4.55 -23.07 26.46
CA GLN A 192 4.55 -22.98 27.91
C GLN A 192 4.05 -24.29 28.55
N THR A 193 3.05 -24.92 27.92
CA THR A 193 2.57 -26.25 28.31
C THR A 193 3.64 -27.33 28.09
N LYS A 194 4.29 -27.33 26.92
CA LYS A 194 5.39 -28.27 26.62
C LYS A 194 6.56 -28.10 27.59
N TYR A 195 6.90 -26.86 27.94
CA TYR A 195 7.95 -26.57 28.91
C TYR A 195 7.61 -27.12 30.30
N ARG A 196 6.37 -26.94 30.77
CA ARG A 196 5.91 -27.52 32.05
C ARG A 196 6.01 -29.04 32.06
N ASN A 197 5.57 -29.70 30.98
CA ASN A 197 5.66 -31.16 30.90
C ASN A 197 7.11 -31.67 30.90
N LEU A 198 8.02 -30.98 30.18
CA LEU A 198 9.44 -31.32 30.20
C LEU A 198 10.06 -31.13 31.58
N GLN A 199 9.63 -30.11 32.32
CA GLN A 199 10.07 -29.89 33.69
C GLN A 199 9.60 -31.04 34.60
N GLU A 200 8.34 -31.46 34.49
CA GLU A 200 7.80 -32.63 35.23
C GLU A 200 8.55 -33.93 34.88
N GLU A 201 8.87 -34.16 33.60
CA GLU A 201 9.69 -35.30 33.19
C GLU A 201 11.12 -35.24 33.75
N ASN A 202 11.72 -34.05 33.78
CA ASN A 202 13.05 -33.86 34.35
C ASN A 202 13.07 -34.14 35.86
N ASP A 203 12.08 -33.64 36.60
CA ASP A 203 11.95 -33.89 38.04
C ASP A 203 11.74 -35.40 38.32
N ALA A 204 10.97 -36.08 37.46
CA ALA A 204 10.80 -37.54 37.53
C ALA A 204 12.10 -38.29 37.22
N LEU A 205 12.89 -37.84 36.24
CA LEU A 205 14.19 -38.41 35.92
C LEU A 205 15.20 -38.21 37.06
N GLU A 206 15.19 -37.06 37.71
CA GLU A 206 16.05 -36.76 38.86
C GLU A 206 15.70 -37.67 40.05
N THR A 207 14.41 -37.89 40.30
CA THR A 207 13.93 -38.85 41.30
C THR A 207 14.40 -40.27 40.99
N ARG A 208 14.30 -40.70 39.73
CA ARG A 208 14.78 -42.02 39.27
C ARG A 208 16.31 -42.14 39.40
N LEU A 209 17.06 -41.09 39.07
CA LEU A 209 18.51 -41.07 39.23
C LEU A 209 18.91 -41.24 40.69
N THR A 210 18.24 -40.53 41.59
CA THR A 210 18.46 -40.64 43.04
C THR A 210 18.21 -42.07 43.54
N THR A 211 17.15 -42.71 43.04
CA THR A 211 16.85 -44.12 43.34
C THR A 211 17.94 -45.07 42.84
N VAL A 212 18.46 -44.86 41.61
CA VAL A 212 19.54 -45.67 41.05
C VAL A 212 20.84 -45.50 41.85
N ILE A 213 21.14 -44.28 42.32
CA ILE A 213 22.29 -44.00 43.19
C ILE A 213 22.15 -44.77 44.50
N ALA A 214 20.98 -44.74 45.14
CA ALA A 214 20.73 -45.50 46.37
C ALA A 214 20.90 -47.02 46.16
N ASN A 215 20.39 -47.55 45.05
CA ASN A 215 20.55 -48.97 44.71
C ASN A 215 22.03 -49.34 44.47
N ARG A 216 22.80 -48.47 43.80
CA ARG A 216 24.25 -48.67 43.61
C ARG A 216 24.95 -48.73 44.96
N ASP A 217 24.65 -47.82 45.87
CA ASP A 217 25.29 -47.74 47.18
C ASP A 217 24.96 -48.97 48.03
N GLN A 218 23.71 -49.46 47.94
CA GLN A 218 23.32 -50.72 48.54
C GLN A 218 24.10 -51.90 47.95
N LEU A 219 24.25 -51.95 46.62
CA LEU A 219 25.03 -53.00 45.95
C LEU A 219 26.50 -52.98 46.38
N GLN A 220 27.08 -51.79 46.54
CA GLN A 220 28.45 -51.59 46.99
C GLN A 220 28.65 -52.10 48.42
N SER A 221 27.67 -51.86 49.30
CA SER A 221 27.65 -52.38 50.67
C SER A 221 27.59 -53.91 50.66
N ASN A 222 26.66 -54.49 49.89
CA ASN A 222 26.53 -55.94 49.74
C ASN A 222 27.82 -56.59 49.20
N TYR A 223 28.45 -55.97 48.21
CA TYR A 223 29.74 -56.43 47.67
C TYR A 223 30.84 -56.41 48.73
N SER A 224 30.88 -55.39 49.57
CA SER A 224 31.86 -55.27 50.66
C SER A 224 31.66 -56.34 51.72
N SER A 225 30.40 -56.64 52.07
CA SER A 225 30.05 -57.76 52.96
C SER A 225 30.50 -59.10 52.38
N LEU A 226 30.16 -59.38 51.11
CA LEU A 226 30.52 -60.63 50.45
C LEU A 226 32.04 -60.82 50.33
N LYS A 227 32.79 -59.72 50.14
CA LYS A 227 34.25 -59.73 50.19
C LYS A 227 34.76 -60.09 51.59
N GLY A 228 34.10 -59.61 52.64
CA GLY A 228 34.34 -60.01 54.03
C GLY A 228 34.14 -61.52 54.23
N ASP A 229 32.97 -62.02 53.82
CA ASP A 229 32.62 -63.45 53.92
C ASP A 229 33.62 -64.33 53.17
N LYS A 230 34.06 -63.91 51.97
CA LYS A 230 35.11 -64.61 51.21
C LYS A 230 36.42 -64.69 51.99
N ASN A 231 36.84 -63.61 52.62
CA ASN A 231 38.09 -63.58 53.38
C ASN A 231 37.99 -64.45 54.64
N GLU A 232 36.81 -64.50 55.27
CA GLU A 232 36.55 -65.40 56.39
C GLU A 232 36.58 -66.87 55.96
N LEU A 233 35.93 -67.20 54.84
CA LEU A 233 35.95 -68.55 54.29
C LEU A 233 37.38 -68.99 53.94
N GLN A 234 38.19 -68.08 53.39
CA GLN A 234 39.62 -68.34 53.12
C GLN A 234 40.40 -68.64 54.40
N ARG A 235 40.14 -67.90 55.49
CA ARG A 235 40.77 -68.15 56.80
C ARG A 235 40.37 -69.53 57.34
N ASN A 236 39.08 -69.85 57.27
CA ASN A 236 38.57 -71.15 57.71
C ASN A 236 39.15 -72.31 56.88
N TYR A 237 39.28 -72.13 55.56
CA TYR A 237 39.91 -73.09 54.68
C TYR A 237 41.38 -73.33 55.05
N ASN A 238 42.15 -72.27 55.30
CA ASN A 238 43.54 -72.38 55.71
C ASN A 238 43.68 -73.09 57.07
N ALA A 239 42.82 -72.76 58.04
CA ALA A 239 42.80 -73.43 59.34
C ALA A 239 42.47 -74.93 59.22
N LEU A 240 41.60 -75.30 58.29
CA LEU A 240 41.28 -76.71 58.02
C LEU A 240 42.47 -77.47 57.42
N ILE A 241 43.26 -76.82 56.55
CA ILE A 241 44.52 -77.39 56.02
C ILE A 241 45.51 -77.62 57.16
N GLU A 242 45.69 -76.64 58.06
CA GLU A 242 46.55 -76.81 59.23
C GLU A 242 46.08 -77.96 60.13
N GLY A 243 44.77 -78.04 60.39
CA GLY A 243 44.16 -79.15 61.13
C GLY A 243 44.44 -80.51 60.47
N LYS A 244 44.31 -80.60 59.15
CA LYS A 244 44.66 -81.81 58.38
C LYS A 244 46.14 -82.17 58.53
N ASN A 245 47.03 -81.20 58.42
CA ASN A 245 48.48 -81.43 58.52
C ASN A 245 48.87 -81.89 59.92
N ASN A 246 48.28 -81.31 60.97
CA ASN A 246 48.47 -81.76 62.34
C ASN A 246 47.99 -83.21 62.53
N LEU A 247 46.82 -83.55 61.97
CA LEU A 247 46.30 -84.91 62.03
C LEU A 247 47.21 -85.91 61.30
N GLN A 248 47.78 -85.51 60.16
CA GLN A 248 48.76 -86.31 59.42
C GLN A 248 50.04 -86.53 60.25
N SER A 249 50.56 -85.48 60.88
CA SER A 249 51.73 -85.59 61.77
C SER A 249 51.46 -86.51 62.96
N ASN A 250 50.27 -86.46 63.55
CA ASN A 250 49.86 -87.38 64.61
C ASN A 250 49.79 -88.83 64.11
N TYR A 251 49.25 -89.04 62.90
CA TYR A 251 49.19 -90.36 62.26
C TYR A 251 50.59 -90.95 62.00
N ASP A 252 51.51 -90.13 61.51
CA ASP A 252 52.89 -90.54 61.23
C ASP A 252 53.63 -90.90 62.53
N SER A 253 53.44 -90.11 63.59
CA SER A 253 53.98 -90.37 64.94
C SER A 253 53.44 -91.68 65.52
N LEU A 254 52.13 -91.92 65.42
CA LEU A 254 51.52 -93.17 65.89
C LEU A 254 52.04 -94.38 65.09
N THR A 255 52.28 -94.19 63.79
CA THR A 255 52.88 -95.21 62.93
C THR A 255 54.34 -95.51 63.34
N ALA A 256 55.10 -94.50 63.74
CA ALA A 256 56.46 -94.69 64.27
C ALA A 256 56.45 -95.46 65.59
N ASN A 257 55.58 -95.07 66.54
CA ASN A 257 55.42 -95.79 67.82
C ASN A 257 55.05 -97.26 67.61
N ARG A 258 54.19 -97.55 66.63
CA ARG A 258 53.84 -98.94 66.27
C ARG A 258 55.07 -99.74 65.81
N ARG A 259 55.90 -99.17 64.93
CA ARG A 259 57.14 -99.83 64.47
C ARG A 259 58.11 -100.08 65.62
N GLU A 260 58.23 -99.15 66.57
CA GLU A 260 59.04 -99.33 67.77
C GLU A 260 58.52 -100.48 68.64
N LEU A 261 57.20 -100.60 68.78
CA LEU A 261 56.57 -101.71 69.49
C LEU A 261 56.81 -103.06 68.79
N GLU A 262 56.68 -103.11 67.46
CA GLU A 262 56.97 -104.29 66.62
C GLU A 262 58.45 -104.73 66.77
N ALA A 263 59.38 -103.77 66.85
CA ALA A 263 60.80 -104.05 67.08
C ALA A 263 61.06 -104.60 68.50
N ARG A 264 60.39 -104.05 69.53
CA ARG A 264 60.48 -104.57 70.91
C ARG A 264 59.94 -105.99 71.03
N VAL A 265 58.84 -106.30 70.35
CA VAL A 265 58.29 -107.66 70.29
C VAL A 265 59.29 -108.61 69.62
N SER A 266 59.91 -108.20 68.51
CA SER A 266 60.94 -108.99 67.83
C SER A 266 62.16 -109.25 68.73
N SER A 267 62.62 -108.24 69.48
CA SER A 267 63.71 -108.38 70.45
C SER A 267 63.34 -109.31 71.64
N LEU A 268 62.08 -109.26 72.11
CA LEU A 268 61.57 -110.20 73.10
C LEU A 268 61.51 -111.64 72.55
N THR A 269 61.16 -111.82 71.28
CA THR A 269 61.22 -113.12 70.59
C THR A 269 62.66 -113.64 70.51
N GLU A 270 63.63 -112.79 70.22
CA GLU A 270 65.06 -113.17 70.21
C GLU A 270 65.58 -113.54 71.62
N MET A 271 65.24 -112.76 72.65
CA MET A 271 65.55 -113.12 74.04
C MET A 271 64.90 -114.44 74.45
N TYR A 272 63.64 -114.66 74.06
CA TYR A 272 62.94 -115.92 74.32
C TYR A 272 63.64 -117.10 73.64
N ASN A 273 64.10 -116.95 72.39
CA ASN A 273 64.86 -117.97 71.69
C ASN A 273 66.24 -118.21 72.32
N SER A 274 66.90 -117.16 72.85
CA SER A 274 68.15 -117.28 73.61
C SER A 274 67.97 -118.04 74.92
N LEU A 275 66.90 -117.77 75.67
CA LEU A 275 66.53 -118.50 76.89
C LEU A 275 66.15 -119.96 76.60
N THR A 276 65.52 -120.20 75.45
CA THR A 276 65.23 -121.55 74.94
C THR A 276 66.53 -122.31 74.66
N THR A 277 67.53 -121.64 74.09
CA THR A 277 68.85 -122.22 73.82
C THR A 277 69.64 -122.50 75.11
N GLU A 278 69.56 -121.63 76.12
CA GLU A 278 70.12 -121.89 77.46
C GLU A 278 69.41 -123.06 78.16
N ARG A 279 68.07 -123.15 78.08
CA ARG A 279 67.30 -124.29 78.61
C ARG A 279 67.74 -125.60 77.95
N ASP A 280 67.90 -125.62 76.63
CA ASP A 280 68.35 -126.80 75.89
C ASP A 280 69.81 -127.18 76.25
N GLY A 281 70.65 -126.20 76.60
CA GLY A 281 72.01 -126.40 77.14
C GLY A 281 72.03 -126.95 78.59
N PHE A 282 71.10 -126.52 79.43
CA PHE A 282 70.88 -127.13 80.75
C PHE A 282 70.33 -128.56 80.62
N GLU A 283 69.47 -128.81 79.64
CA GLU A 283 68.93 -130.13 79.33
C GLU A 283 70.02 -131.09 78.82
N ALA A 284 71.00 -130.60 78.04
CA ALA A 284 72.20 -131.36 77.63
C ALA A 284 73.16 -131.65 78.80
N SER A 285 73.31 -130.72 79.75
CA SER A 285 74.13 -130.92 80.96
C SER A 285 73.46 -131.86 81.99
N LEU A 286 72.13 -131.90 82.04
CA LEU A 286 71.36 -132.80 82.92
C LEU A 286 71.34 -134.26 82.39
N LYS A 287 71.38 -134.43 81.06
CA LYS A 287 71.38 -135.73 80.36
C LYS A 287 72.71 -136.49 80.51
N SER A 288 73.80 -135.78 80.85
CA SER A 288 75.12 -136.38 81.10
C SER A 288 75.28 -136.99 82.49
N HIS A 289 74.38 -136.71 83.45
CA HIS A 289 74.53 -137.17 84.85
C HIS A 289 73.35 -138.04 85.37
N LYS A 290 72.33 -138.31 84.55
CA LYS A 290 71.18 -139.14 84.96
C LYS A 290 70.64 -140.02 83.84
N ASN A 291 71.56 -140.72 83.15
CA ASN A 291 71.23 -141.79 82.21
C ASN A 291 71.67 -143.17 82.71
N GLU A 292 71.63 -143.39 84.03
CA GLU A 292 71.59 -144.71 84.66
C GLU A 292 70.66 -144.65 85.88
N SER A 293 69.35 -144.80 85.69
CA SER A 293 68.56 -145.87 86.36
C SER A 293 67.04 -145.71 86.27
N ASP A 294 66.38 -144.60 86.64
CA ASP A 294 64.97 -144.71 87.03
C ASP A 294 63.98 -143.73 86.39
N GLN A 295 62.77 -144.24 86.12
CA GLN A 295 61.46 -143.56 86.11
C GLN A 295 60.76 -143.32 84.76
N LEU A 296 60.38 -144.41 84.07
CA LEU A 296 59.48 -144.42 82.90
C LEU A 296 58.07 -144.95 83.26
N LYS A 297 57.26 -144.18 84.01
CA LYS A 297 55.88 -144.62 84.39
C LYS A 297 54.77 -143.55 84.32
N ALA A 298 54.98 -142.40 83.65
CA ALA A 298 54.05 -141.26 83.77
C ALA A 298 53.62 -140.59 82.44
N SER A 299 53.44 -141.34 81.34
CA SER A 299 53.13 -140.76 80.00
C SER A 299 51.70 -140.94 79.46
N TYR A 300 50.74 -141.48 80.21
CA TYR A 300 49.42 -141.83 79.64
C TYR A 300 48.37 -140.70 79.56
N ASN A 301 48.48 -139.58 80.30
CA ASN A 301 47.36 -138.64 80.47
C ASN A 301 47.37 -137.35 79.60
N VAL A 302 48.37 -137.13 78.74
CA VAL A 302 48.54 -135.84 78.01
C VAL A 302 47.70 -135.73 76.73
N LEU A 303 47.26 -136.84 76.12
CA LEU A 303 46.63 -136.84 74.80
C LEU A 303 45.16 -136.35 74.75
N LYS A 304 44.57 -135.92 75.87
CA LYS A 304 43.16 -135.47 75.94
C LYS A 304 42.98 -133.94 75.84
N GLN A 305 44.05 -133.15 76.01
CA GLN A 305 43.95 -131.68 76.15
C GLN A 305 44.16 -130.91 74.82
N GLU A 306 44.69 -131.56 73.78
CA GLU A 306 45.00 -130.94 72.48
C GLU A 306 43.76 -130.79 71.55
N SER A 307 42.68 -131.54 71.81
CA SER A 307 41.44 -131.48 71.00
C SER A 307 40.61 -130.22 71.27
N ASP A 308 40.67 -129.65 72.48
CA ASP A 308 39.83 -128.51 72.87
C ASP A 308 40.38 -127.15 72.39
N GLN A 309 41.67 -127.07 72.06
CA GLN A 309 42.30 -125.82 71.59
C GLN A 309 42.11 -125.55 70.09
N LEU A 310 41.85 -126.58 69.28
CA LEU A 310 41.66 -126.43 67.83
C LEU A 310 40.28 -125.83 67.48
N GLN A 311 39.27 -126.11 68.30
CA GLN A 311 37.90 -125.58 68.14
C GLN A 311 37.80 -124.07 68.45
N ALA A 312 38.64 -123.56 69.37
CA ALA A 312 38.70 -122.14 69.71
C ALA A 312 39.33 -121.27 68.61
N SER A 313 40.26 -121.83 67.84
CA SER A 313 40.93 -121.13 66.73
C SER A 313 40.02 -120.95 65.51
N TYR A 314 39.17 -121.93 65.21
CA TYR A 314 38.21 -121.87 64.10
C TYR A 314 37.15 -120.77 64.29
N ASN A 315 36.63 -120.59 65.51
CA ASN A 315 35.61 -119.58 65.81
C ASN A 315 36.16 -118.13 65.76
N ASN A 316 37.47 -117.94 65.95
CA ASN A 316 38.11 -116.62 65.93
C ASN A 316 38.37 -116.10 64.50
N LEU A 317 38.70 -117.01 63.57
CA LEU A 317 38.83 -116.72 62.14
C LEU A 317 37.48 -116.32 61.49
N GLN A 318 36.37 -116.84 62.01
CA GLN A 318 35.03 -116.50 61.54
C GLN A 318 34.62 -115.07 61.95
N GLY A 319 35.09 -114.58 63.11
CA GLY A 319 34.87 -113.20 63.56
C GLY A 319 35.65 -112.15 62.75
N THR A 320 36.87 -112.46 62.34
CA THR A 320 37.72 -111.57 61.53
C THR A 320 37.16 -111.36 60.11
N LEU A 321 36.49 -112.36 59.54
CA LEU A 321 35.80 -112.24 58.24
C LEU A 321 34.63 -111.24 58.29
N VAL A 322 33.88 -111.21 59.39
CA VAL A 322 32.75 -110.27 59.59
C VAL A 322 33.23 -108.82 59.73
N GLU A 323 34.38 -108.59 60.38
CA GLU A 323 34.96 -107.26 60.49
C GLU A 323 35.43 -106.70 59.14
N VAL A 324 35.99 -107.54 58.27
CA VAL A 324 36.40 -107.14 56.91
C VAL A 324 35.18 -106.83 56.04
N GLN A 325 34.12 -107.64 56.14
CA GLN A 325 32.84 -107.39 55.45
C GLN A 325 32.22 -106.04 55.87
N THR A 326 32.30 -105.72 57.16
CA THR A 326 31.77 -104.46 57.72
C THR A 326 32.55 -103.25 57.21
N LYS A 327 33.89 -103.36 57.11
CA LYS A 327 34.75 -102.30 56.54
C LYS A 327 34.47 -102.08 55.05
N TYR A 328 34.24 -103.13 54.28
CA TYR A 328 33.89 -103.03 52.86
C TYR A 328 32.53 -102.33 52.63
N ASN A 329 31.53 -102.65 53.45
CA ASN A 329 30.23 -101.99 53.39
C ASN A 329 30.33 -100.49 53.74
N ASN A 330 31.11 -100.12 54.74
CA ASN A 330 31.34 -98.71 55.11
C ASN A 330 32.05 -97.92 54.00
N LEU A 331 32.99 -98.54 53.29
CA LEU A 331 33.68 -97.92 52.15
C LEU A 331 32.72 -97.69 50.97
N THR A 332 31.80 -98.62 50.73
CA THR A 332 30.76 -98.50 49.70
C THR A 332 29.82 -97.34 50.00
N VAL A 333 29.36 -97.22 51.26
CA VAL A 333 28.54 -96.07 51.70
C VAL A 333 29.28 -94.74 51.53
N SER A 334 30.57 -94.69 51.88
CA SER A 334 31.38 -93.47 51.69
C SER A 334 31.55 -93.09 50.22
N LYS A 335 31.70 -94.09 49.33
CA LYS A 335 31.75 -93.87 47.88
C LYS A 335 30.44 -93.28 47.35
N ASP A 336 29.29 -93.82 47.77
CA ASP A 336 27.97 -93.36 47.33
C ASP A 336 27.66 -91.94 47.83
N GLN A 337 28.10 -91.60 49.05
CA GLN A 337 28.04 -90.24 49.58
C GLN A 337 28.87 -89.25 48.76
N LEU A 338 30.07 -89.66 48.30
CA LEU A 338 30.91 -88.83 47.44
C LEU A 338 30.27 -88.62 46.05
N GLN A 339 29.71 -89.68 45.47
CA GLN A 339 29.00 -89.64 44.19
C GLN A 339 27.81 -88.67 44.24
N THR A 340 27.09 -88.68 45.35
CA THR A 340 25.96 -87.75 45.60
C THR A 340 26.44 -86.30 45.68
N LYS A 341 27.53 -86.04 46.43
CA LYS A 341 28.13 -84.70 46.52
C LYS A 341 28.63 -84.19 45.17
N TYR A 342 29.26 -85.05 44.38
CA TYR A 342 29.73 -84.71 43.03
C TYR A 342 28.56 -84.32 42.11
N SER A 343 27.49 -85.12 42.12
CA SER A 343 26.29 -84.86 41.32
C SER A 343 25.61 -83.53 41.68
N ASN A 344 25.61 -83.17 42.96
CA ASN A 344 25.09 -81.87 43.42
C ASN A 344 25.98 -80.70 42.95
N LEU A 345 27.31 -80.82 43.04
CA LEU A 345 28.23 -79.81 42.52
C LEU A 345 28.07 -79.59 40.99
N GLU A 346 27.84 -80.66 40.24
CA GLU A 346 27.60 -80.59 38.79
C GLU A 346 26.32 -79.78 38.49
N ARG A 347 25.27 -80.00 39.29
CA ARG A 347 24.00 -79.25 39.18
C ARG A 347 24.15 -77.78 39.56
N GLU A 348 24.91 -77.49 40.61
CA GLU A 348 25.24 -76.12 41.02
C GLU A 348 26.03 -75.39 39.93
N LYS A 349 26.98 -76.07 39.26
CA LYS A 349 27.73 -75.53 38.13
C LYS A 349 26.82 -75.14 36.95
N GLU A 350 25.85 -75.99 36.60
CA GLU A 350 24.89 -75.67 35.52
C GLU A 350 23.99 -74.45 35.86
N VAL A 351 23.53 -74.36 37.12
CA VAL A 351 22.75 -73.21 37.60
C VAL A 351 23.60 -71.93 37.55
N LEU A 352 24.88 -72.02 37.91
CA LEU A 352 25.82 -70.90 37.85
C LEU A 352 26.08 -70.45 36.40
N GLN A 353 26.24 -71.40 35.46
CA GLN A 353 26.39 -71.11 34.02
C GLN A 353 25.15 -70.41 33.44
N THR A 354 23.96 -70.86 33.84
CA THR A 354 22.69 -70.24 33.43
C THR A 354 22.59 -68.81 33.97
N SER A 355 22.93 -68.62 35.24
CA SER A 355 22.95 -67.29 35.89
C SER A 355 23.96 -66.34 35.23
N PHE A 356 25.14 -66.84 34.86
CA PHE A 356 26.15 -66.05 34.16
C PHE A 356 25.71 -65.64 32.76
N SER A 357 25.05 -66.55 32.01
CA SER A 357 24.48 -66.24 30.70
C SER A 357 23.40 -65.16 30.78
N MET A 358 22.52 -65.22 31.79
CA MET A 358 21.54 -64.15 32.05
C MET A 358 22.22 -62.81 32.36
N LEU A 359 23.33 -62.82 33.11
CA LEU A 359 24.08 -61.61 33.44
C LEU A 359 24.69 -60.95 32.19
N ILE A 360 25.19 -61.75 31.24
CA ILE A 360 25.70 -61.26 29.95
C ILE A 360 24.58 -60.59 29.16
N THR A 361 23.41 -61.23 29.08
CA THR A 361 22.24 -60.66 28.38
C THR A 361 21.79 -59.36 29.02
N ASN A 362 21.67 -59.32 30.35
CA ASN A 362 21.29 -58.12 31.09
C ASN A 362 22.29 -56.98 30.87
N ARG A 363 23.60 -57.28 30.83
CA ARG A 363 24.64 -56.29 30.53
C ARG A 363 24.49 -55.73 29.12
N ALA A 364 24.23 -56.57 28.12
CA ALA A 364 24.01 -56.12 26.74
C ALA A 364 22.77 -55.21 26.64
N GLN A 365 21.70 -55.55 27.34
CA GLN A 365 20.47 -54.76 27.39
C GLN A 365 20.68 -53.41 28.08
N LEU A 366 21.44 -53.39 29.18
CA LEU A 366 21.81 -52.15 29.88
C LEU A 366 22.66 -51.24 28.98
N GLN A 367 23.59 -51.82 28.21
CA GLN A 367 24.42 -51.09 27.27
C GLN A 367 23.59 -50.47 26.13
N SER A 368 22.62 -51.20 25.60
CA SER A 368 21.66 -50.67 24.62
C SER A 368 20.83 -49.52 25.19
N ASN A 369 20.30 -49.68 26.40
CA ASN A 369 19.53 -48.64 27.08
C ASN A 369 20.38 -47.39 27.33
N TYR A 370 21.64 -47.56 27.72
CA TYR A 370 22.58 -46.44 27.87
C TYR A 370 22.81 -45.71 26.54
N SER A 371 22.98 -46.44 25.43
CA SER A 371 23.13 -45.82 24.10
C SER A 371 21.89 -45.03 23.67
N LEU A 372 20.69 -45.54 23.97
CA LEU A 372 19.43 -44.83 23.72
C LEU A 372 19.32 -43.56 24.57
N LEU A 373 19.64 -43.66 25.87
CA LEU A 373 19.60 -42.52 26.78
C LEU A 373 20.60 -41.43 26.38
N LYS A 374 21.80 -41.82 25.94
CA LYS A 374 22.81 -40.90 25.40
C LYS A 374 22.29 -40.16 24.17
N ARG A 375 21.65 -40.86 23.24
CA ARG A 375 21.05 -40.25 22.05
C ARG A 375 19.94 -39.26 22.42
N GLY A 376 19.06 -39.65 23.34
CA GLY A 376 18.01 -38.75 23.86
C GLY A 376 18.59 -37.48 24.51
N LYS A 377 19.69 -37.61 25.27
CA LYS A 377 20.42 -36.45 25.81
C LYS A 377 20.94 -35.53 24.69
N ASP A 378 21.57 -36.10 23.66
CA ASP A 378 22.15 -35.32 22.56
C ASP A 378 21.07 -34.59 21.73
N GLU A 379 19.91 -35.25 21.52
CA GLU A 379 18.75 -34.65 20.87
C GLU A 379 18.12 -33.52 21.70
N MET A 380 18.02 -33.70 23.02
CA MET A 380 17.55 -32.67 23.94
C MET A 380 18.52 -31.48 23.97
N GLN A 381 19.83 -31.73 23.97
CA GLN A 381 20.85 -30.68 23.88
C GLN A 381 20.74 -29.89 22.56
N SER A 382 20.53 -30.58 21.44
CA SER A 382 20.31 -29.92 20.14
C SER A 382 19.06 -29.04 20.17
N SER A 383 17.97 -29.53 20.74
CA SER A 383 16.72 -28.78 20.88
C SER A 383 16.88 -27.56 21.79
N PHE A 384 17.63 -27.69 22.89
CA PHE A 384 17.94 -26.59 23.78
C PHE A 384 18.77 -25.50 23.09
N ASN A 385 19.77 -25.87 22.30
CA ASN A 385 20.57 -24.91 21.53
C ASN A 385 19.70 -24.15 20.51
N LYS A 386 18.78 -24.83 19.81
CA LYS A 386 17.80 -24.17 18.93
C LYS A 386 16.91 -23.18 19.68
N LEU A 387 16.54 -23.49 20.93
CA LEU A 387 15.75 -22.60 21.77
C LEU A 387 16.53 -21.33 22.14
N ILE A 388 17.82 -21.47 22.44
CA ILE A 388 18.73 -20.33 22.68
C ILE A 388 18.82 -19.46 21.42
N ASP A 389 18.99 -20.06 20.25
CA ASP A 389 19.05 -19.33 18.98
C ASP A 389 17.74 -18.56 18.72
N GLY A 390 16.60 -19.22 18.96
CA GLY A 390 15.28 -18.61 18.86
C GLY A 390 15.11 -17.42 19.82
N LYS A 391 15.54 -17.57 21.08
CA LYS A 391 15.55 -16.47 22.07
C LYS A 391 16.40 -15.30 21.59
N ASN A 392 17.60 -15.57 21.07
CA ASN A 392 18.51 -14.53 20.59
C ASN A 392 17.94 -13.80 19.37
N GLN A 393 17.25 -14.52 18.47
CA GLN A 393 16.55 -13.90 17.36
C GLN A 393 15.42 -12.98 17.84
N LEU A 394 14.59 -13.46 18.78
CA LEU A 394 13.49 -12.67 19.33
C LEU A 394 13.99 -11.38 19.99
N GLN A 395 15.14 -11.44 20.68
CA GLN A 395 15.78 -10.27 21.28
C GLN A 395 16.22 -9.24 20.23
N ARG A 396 16.77 -9.70 19.08
CA ARG A 396 17.14 -8.81 17.97
C ARG A 396 15.91 -8.13 17.37
N ASP A 397 14.86 -8.90 17.13
CA ASP A 397 13.61 -8.40 16.55
C ASP A 397 12.96 -7.36 17.47
N PHE A 398 12.93 -7.63 18.78
CA PHE A 398 12.45 -6.70 19.80
C PHE A 398 13.24 -5.38 19.77
N ASN A 399 14.57 -5.44 19.70
CA ASN A 399 15.41 -4.25 19.64
C ASN A 399 15.16 -3.44 18.36
N SER A 400 14.92 -4.10 17.22
CA SER A 400 14.56 -3.44 15.96
C SER A 400 13.22 -2.72 16.07
N LEU A 401 12.19 -3.41 16.55
CA LEU A 401 10.85 -2.85 16.74
C LEU A 401 10.87 -1.64 17.69
N TRP A 402 11.70 -1.69 18.74
CA TRP A 402 11.87 -0.56 19.65
C TRP A 402 12.45 0.68 18.95
N LYS A 403 13.40 0.47 18.03
CA LYS A 403 13.99 1.54 17.22
C LYS A 403 12.97 2.13 16.25
N GLU A 404 12.20 1.29 15.57
CA GLU A 404 11.13 1.72 14.66
C GLU A 404 10.06 2.53 15.39
N LYS A 405 9.60 2.05 16.56
CA LYS A 405 8.68 2.80 17.44
C LYS A 405 9.23 4.20 17.77
N SER A 406 10.51 4.28 18.13
CA SER A 406 11.14 5.57 18.50
C SER A 406 11.20 6.53 17.31
N GLN A 407 11.48 6.02 16.11
CA GLN A 407 11.46 6.81 14.88
C GLN A 407 10.04 7.28 14.53
N LEU A 408 9.04 6.42 14.70
CA LEU A 408 7.65 6.78 14.46
C LEU A 408 7.16 7.86 15.43
N GLN A 409 7.56 7.76 16.71
CA GLN A 409 7.29 8.79 17.72
C GLN A 409 7.89 10.15 17.31
N ALA A 410 9.12 10.16 16.78
CA ALA A 410 9.76 11.38 16.31
C ALA A 410 8.98 12.01 15.13
N ARG A 411 8.62 11.19 14.13
CA ARG A 411 7.81 11.63 12.97
C ARG A 411 6.45 12.18 13.40
N TYR A 412 5.78 11.53 14.35
CA TYR A 412 4.52 12.01 14.90
C TYR A 412 4.67 13.42 15.50
N ASN A 413 5.73 13.65 16.27
CA ASN A 413 6.00 14.96 16.88
C ASN A 413 6.29 16.04 15.82
N ASP A 414 6.98 15.70 14.73
CA ASP A 414 7.21 16.61 13.59
C ASP A 414 5.90 16.99 12.91
N LEU A 415 5.07 15.99 12.60
CA LEU A 415 3.76 16.20 11.97
C LEU A 415 2.85 17.08 12.83
N TRP A 416 2.89 16.90 14.15
CA TRP A 416 2.13 17.70 15.09
C TRP A 416 2.57 19.17 15.09
N ARG A 417 3.88 19.44 15.00
CA ARG A 417 4.41 20.80 14.86
C ARG A 417 3.96 21.45 13.57
N GLU A 418 4.04 20.72 12.46
CA GLU A 418 3.64 21.21 11.14
C GLU A 418 2.14 21.54 11.09
N LYS A 419 1.30 20.68 11.66
CA LYS A 419 -0.14 20.95 11.83
C LYS A 419 -0.40 22.24 12.62
N SER A 420 0.29 22.42 13.74
CA SER A 420 0.13 23.60 14.59
C SER A 420 0.54 24.88 13.88
N TRP A 421 1.62 24.82 13.09
CA TRP A 421 2.07 25.93 12.26
C TRP A 421 1.06 26.29 11.16
N LEU A 422 0.53 25.29 10.45
CA LEU A 422 -0.49 25.48 9.43
C LEU A 422 -1.77 26.10 9.99
N GLN A 423 -2.20 25.67 11.19
CA GLN A 423 -3.35 26.26 11.87
C GLN A 423 -3.15 27.75 12.19
N SER A 424 -1.94 28.13 12.63
CA SER A 424 -1.59 29.53 12.87
C SER A 424 -1.67 30.36 11.59
N ASN A 425 -1.04 29.88 10.51
CA ASN A 425 -1.07 30.57 9.22
C ASN A 425 -2.49 30.72 8.65
N TYR A 426 -3.31 29.68 8.78
CA TYR A 426 -4.71 29.74 8.37
C TYR A 426 -5.46 30.84 9.12
N SER A 427 -5.27 30.95 10.44
CA SER A 427 -5.86 32.02 11.26
C SER A 427 -5.41 33.42 10.80
N THR A 428 -4.12 33.58 10.47
CA THR A 428 -3.59 34.83 9.92
C THR A 428 -4.24 35.19 8.57
N LEU A 429 -4.38 34.21 7.67
CA LEU A 429 -5.02 34.42 6.36
C LEU A 429 -6.50 34.78 6.49
N VAL A 430 -7.23 34.12 7.40
CA VAL A 430 -8.63 34.45 7.72
C VAL A 430 -8.75 35.89 8.20
N THR A 431 -7.86 36.31 9.12
CA THR A 431 -7.83 37.69 9.63
C THR A 431 -7.54 38.70 8.51
N GLY A 432 -6.59 38.38 7.63
CA GLY A 432 -6.25 39.20 6.47
C GLY A 432 -7.42 39.37 5.50
N ARG A 433 -8.13 38.27 5.19
CA ARG A 433 -9.34 38.29 4.37
C ARG A 433 -10.42 39.16 5.00
N ASP A 434 -10.69 39.01 6.29
CA ASP A 434 -11.74 39.76 6.98
C ASP A 434 -11.43 41.26 7.01
N HIS A 435 -10.15 41.63 7.15
CA HIS A 435 -9.71 43.03 7.05
C HIS A 435 -9.93 43.60 5.63
N LEU A 436 -9.59 42.84 4.59
CA LEU A 436 -9.87 43.25 3.21
C LEU A 436 -11.37 43.40 2.95
N GLN A 437 -12.18 42.47 3.45
CA GLN A 437 -13.64 42.56 3.32
C GLN A 437 -14.20 43.82 3.97
N LYS A 438 -13.73 44.17 5.17
CA LYS A 438 -14.12 45.43 5.83
C LYS A 438 -13.75 46.66 5.00
N ARG A 439 -12.57 46.66 4.36
CA ARG A 439 -12.15 47.75 3.47
C ARG A 439 -13.04 47.87 2.25
N VAL A 440 -13.36 46.74 1.61
CA VAL A 440 -14.30 46.69 0.48
C VAL A 440 -15.65 47.27 0.89
N ASN A 441 -16.26 46.75 1.97
CA ASN A 441 -17.55 47.23 2.45
C ASN A 441 -17.54 48.74 2.75
N LYS A 442 -16.46 49.25 3.36
CA LYS A 442 -16.31 50.68 3.64
C LYS A 442 -16.19 51.52 2.36
N LEU A 443 -15.45 51.05 1.35
CA LEU A 443 -15.34 51.73 0.06
C LEU A 443 -16.68 51.70 -0.67
N THR A 444 -17.35 50.55 -0.73
CA THR A 444 -18.69 50.41 -1.30
C THR A 444 -19.67 51.37 -0.63
N ALA A 445 -19.69 51.47 0.70
CA ALA A 445 -20.55 52.41 1.41
C ALA A 445 -20.24 53.88 1.08
N LYS A 446 -18.96 54.23 0.92
CA LYS A 446 -18.55 55.58 0.50
C LYS A 446 -19.03 55.90 -0.91
N VAL A 447 -18.89 54.98 -1.86
CA VAL A 447 -19.36 55.15 -3.24
C VAL A 447 -20.89 55.31 -3.26
N LYS A 448 -21.62 54.46 -2.52
CA LYS A 448 -23.08 54.59 -2.34
C LYS A 448 -23.52 55.89 -1.66
N ALA A 449 -22.65 56.61 -0.95
CA ALA A 449 -23.00 57.88 -0.31
C ALA A 449 -22.82 59.11 -1.22
N ILE A 450 -22.16 58.98 -2.38
CA ILE A 450 -21.93 60.09 -3.31
C ILE A 450 -23.29 60.49 -3.94
N PRO A 451 -23.80 61.72 -3.73
CA PRO A 451 -25.09 62.11 -4.28
C PRO A 451 -25.00 62.29 -5.80
N CYS A 452 -26.10 62.01 -6.50
CA CYS A 452 -26.21 62.29 -7.93
C CYS A 452 -26.37 63.79 -8.19
N GLU A 453 -26.00 64.23 -9.39
CA GLU A 453 -26.23 65.61 -9.82
C GLU A 453 -27.72 65.97 -9.80
N LYS A 454 -28.03 67.25 -9.62
CA LYS A 454 -29.43 67.71 -9.55
C LYS A 454 -30.17 67.37 -10.84
N GLY A 455 -31.27 66.62 -10.72
CA GLY A 455 -32.08 66.16 -11.85
C GLY A 455 -31.82 64.70 -12.25
N TRP A 456 -30.77 64.08 -11.68
CA TRP A 456 -30.50 62.66 -11.78
C TRP A 456 -31.08 61.93 -10.56
N ILE A 457 -31.49 60.69 -10.77
CA ILE A 457 -32.09 59.83 -9.75
C ILE A 457 -31.10 58.73 -9.40
N LYS A 458 -30.94 58.46 -8.11
CA LYS A 458 -29.94 57.51 -7.62
C LYS A 458 -30.51 56.11 -7.45
N PHE A 459 -29.79 55.10 -7.95
CA PHE A 459 -29.97 53.72 -7.52
C PHE A 459 -28.64 52.99 -7.41
N ASP A 460 -28.46 52.37 -6.25
CA ASP A 460 -27.20 51.79 -5.78
C ASP A 460 -25.98 52.72 -5.90
N ILE A 461 -25.07 52.45 -6.83
CA ILE A 461 -23.87 53.24 -7.08
C ILE A 461 -23.98 54.16 -8.30
N SER A 462 -24.97 53.94 -9.17
CA SER A 462 -25.15 54.67 -10.43
C SER A 462 -26.18 55.79 -10.31
N CYS A 463 -26.09 56.75 -11.22
CA CYS A 463 -27.01 57.87 -11.34
C CYS A 463 -27.72 57.85 -12.68
N TYR A 464 -29.05 57.97 -12.67
CA TYR A 464 -29.88 57.80 -13.86
C TYR A 464 -30.62 59.08 -14.24
N PHE A 465 -30.74 59.34 -15.53
CA PHE A 465 -31.52 60.46 -16.04
C PHE A 465 -32.48 59.99 -17.12
N VAL A 466 -33.78 60.16 -16.88
CA VAL A 466 -34.83 59.90 -17.88
C VAL A 466 -35.15 61.20 -18.59
N SER A 467 -34.90 61.22 -19.90
CA SER A 467 -35.19 62.39 -20.72
C SER A 467 -36.69 62.71 -20.79
N THR A 468 -37.00 64.00 -20.90
CA THR A 468 -38.36 64.49 -21.17
C THR A 468 -38.64 64.70 -22.65
N MET A 469 -37.59 64.82 -23.46
CA MET A 469 -37.65 64.97 -24.91
C MET A 469 -37.53 63.61 -25.61
N LYS A 470 -37.90 63.56 -26.89
CA LYS A 470 -37.72 62.38 -27.74
C LYS A 470 -36.60 62.60 -28.74
N LYS A 471 -35.75 61.59 -28.94
CA LYS A 471 -34.63 61.56 -29.88
C LYS A 471 -34.48 60.16 -30.48
N ASN A 472 -33.79 60.09 -31.60
CA ASN A 472 -33.31 58.81 -32.13
C ASN A 472 -32.19 58.27 -31.23
N TRP A 473 -31.89 56.97 -31.33
CA TRP A 473 -30.99 56.30 -30.40
C TRP A 473 -29.58 56.94 -30.37
N THR A 474 -29.06 57.31 -31.54
CA THR A 474 -27.75 57.94 -31.69
C THR A 474 -27.70 59.31 -31.00
N ASP A 475 -28.69 60.17 -31.24
CA ASP A 475 -28.77 61.49 -30.63
C ASP A 475 -29.05 61.41 -29.12
N SER A 476 -29.78 60.39 -28.68
CA SER A 476 -29.99 60.07 -27.26
C SER A 476 -28.68 59.71 -26.57
N ARG A 477 -27.86 58.84 -27.18
CA ARG A 477 -26.54 58.50 -26.66
C ARG A 477 -25.60 59.69 -26.59
N ALA A 478 -25.58 60.51 -27.65
CA ALA A 478 -24.80 61.74 -27.68
C ALA A 478 -25.22 62.70 -26.56
N ALA A 479 -26.52 62.79 -26.25
CA ALA A 479 -27.03 63.59 -25.14
C ALA A 479 -26.55 63.06 -23.77
N CYS A 480 -26.54 61.73 -23.57
CA CYS A 480 -25.98 61.14 -22.35
C CYS A 480 -24.48 61.43 -22.22
N LYS A 481 -23.71 61.23 -23.30
CA LYS A 481 -22.27 61.54 -23.34
C LYS A 481 -21.97 63.00 -23.03
N ALA A 482 -22.76 63.93 -23.58
CA ALA A 482 -22.61 65.36 -23.31
C ALA A 482 -22.89 65.71 -21.83
N ALA A 483 -23.67 64.89 -21.13
CA ALA A 483 -23.95 65.03 -19.70
C ALA A 483 -23.02 64.17 -18.81
N GLY A 484 -21.88 63.71 -19.34
CA GLY A 484 -20.90 62.91 -18.60
C GLY A 484 -21.33 61.46 -18.32
N ALA A 485 -22.34 60.97 -19.03
CA ALA A 485 -22.99 59.66 -18.87
C ALA A 485 -22.88 58.82 -20.15
N ASP A 486 -23.51 57.64 -20.19
CA ASP A 486 -23.88 56.96 -21.43
C ASP A 486 -25.34 56.53 -21.37
N LEU A 487 -25.89 55.92 -22.43
CA LEU A 487 -27.18 55.24 -22.29
C LEU A 487 -27.07 54.12 -21.25
N ILE A 488 -28.15 53.86 -20.52
CA ILE A 488 -28.14 52.89 -19.41
C ILE A 488 -27.69 51.48 -19.84
N VAL A 489 -26.86 50.85 -19.00
CA VAL A 489 -26.44 49.45 -19.12
C VAL A 489 -27.09 48.65 -18.01
N ILE A 490 -27.99 47.74 -18.36
CA ILE A 490 -28.77 47.02 -17.36
C ILE A 490 -28.11 45.66 -17.08
N ASP A 491 -27.49 45.53 -15.92
CA ASP A 491 -26.70 44.34 -15.57
C ASP A 491 -27.36 43.44 -14.50
N SER A 492 -28.45 43.92 -13.88
CA SER A 492 -29.18 43.21 -12.83
C SER A 492 -30.70 43.31 -12.98
N ARG A 493 -31.41 42.34 -12.42
CA ARG A 493 -32.89 42.33 -12.41
C ARG A 493 -33.44 43.45 -11.54
N GLU A 494 -32.76 43.74 -10.44
CA GLU A 494 -33.14 44.81 -9.52
C GLU A 494 -33.07 46.18 -10.19
N GLU A 495 -32.04 46.43 -10.98
CA GLU A 495 -31.90 47.65 -11.78
C GLU A 495 -32.99 47.73 -12.86
N GLN A 496 -33.20 46.67 -13.64
CA GLN A 496 -34.27 46.59 -14.64
C GLN A 496 -35.65 46.95 -14.04
N GLU A 497 -35.99 46.36 -12.90
CA GLU A 497 -37.25 46.61 -12.20
C GLU A 497 -37.36 48.04 -11.68
N TYR A 498 -36.27 48.55 -11.11
CA TYR A 498 -36.21 49.91 -10.60
C TYR A 498 -36.41 50.95 -11.70
N ILE A 499 -35.72 50.79 -12.83
CA ILE A 499 -35.77 51.70 -13.97
C ILE A 499 -37.13 51.67 -14.64
N ASN A 500 -37.72 50.49 -14.87
CA ASN A 500 -39.08 50.36 -15.38
C ASN A 500 -40.10 51.08 -14.48
N GLY A 501 -39.92 51.03 -13.16
CA GLY A 501 -40.78 51.73 -12.19
C GLY A 501 -40.72 53.27 -12.28
N MET A 502 -39.68 53.84 -12.88
CA MET A 502 -39.55 55.30 -13.09
C MET A 502 -40.27 55.82 -14.32
N LEU A 503 -40.60 54.93 -15.25
CA LEU A 503 -41.19 55.28 -16.54
C LEU A 503 -42.70 55.50 -16.40
N LYS A 504 -43.22 56.44 -17.19
CA LYS A 504 -44.68 56.66 -17.26
C LYS A 504 -45.36 55.54 -18.04
N SER A 505 -46.65 55.35 -17.76
CA SER A 505 -47.49 54.39 -18.49
C SER A 505 -47.42 54.64 -20.00
N GLY A 506 -47.02 53.65 -20.80
CA GLY A 506 -46.87 53.77 -22.25
C GLY A 506 -45.62 54.53 -22.73
N GLN A 507 -44.66 54.82 -21.84
CA GLN A 507 -43.43 55.52 -22.18
C GLN A 507 -42.32 54.53 -22.51
N ASN A 508 -42.11 54.30 -23.80
CA ASN A 508 -40.94 53.57 -24.28
C ASN A 508 -39.69 54.44 -24.20
N VAL A 509 -38.56 53.81 -23.89
CA VAL A 509 -37.28 54.50 -23.77
C VAL A 509 -36.14 53.73 -24.42
N TRP A 510 -35.22 54.45 -25.06
CA TRP A 510 -33.95 53.88 -25.47
C TRP A 510 -33.10 53.50 -24.27
N ILE A 511 -32.55 52.29 -24.33
CA ILE A 511 -31.52 51.78 -23.44
C ILE A 511 -30.22 51.62 -24.21
N GLY A 512 -29.10 51.47 -23.49
CA GLY A 512 -27.77 51.40 -24.08
C GLY A 512 -27.45 50.09 -24.75
N LEU A 513 -28.45 49.39 -25.29
CA LEU A 513 -28.27 48.10 -25.94
C LEU A 513 -28.54 48.23 -27.45
N THR A 514 -27.61 47.75 -28.25
CA THR A 514 -27.69 47.79 -29.71
C THR A 514 -26.95 46.61 -30.32
N ASP A 515 -27.43 46.13 -31.45
CA ASP A 515 -26.72 45.19 -32.32
C ASP A 515 -26.42 45.80 -33.71
N SER A 516 -26.51 47.14 -33.83
CA SER A 516 -26.20 47.95 -35.03
C SER A 516 -24.85 47.66 -35.68
N LEU A 517 -23.98 46.97 -34.95
CA LEU A 517 -22.62 46.65 -35.34
C LEU A 517 -22.52 45.22 -35.93
N LYS A 518 -23.43 44.33 -35.51
CA LYS A 518 -23.62 42.98 -36.04
C LYS A 518 -24.98 42.42 -35.59
N GLU A 519 -25.94 42.38 -36.52
CA GLU A 519 -27.28 41.79 -36.35
C GLU A 519 -27.25 40.47 -35.54
N GLY A 520 -28.14 40.37 -34.56
CA GLY A 520 -28.25 39.24 -33.64
C GLY A 520 -27.15 39.17 -32.57
N THR A 521 -26.20 40.12 -32.56
CA THR A 521 -25.13 40.22 -31.55
C THR A 521 -25.24 41.53 -30.76
N TRP A 522 -26.16 41.54 -29.81
CA TRP A 522 -26.42 42.68 -28.93
C TRP A 522 -25.24 42.99 -28.00
N ARG A 523 -24.95 44.29 -27.84
CA ARG A 523 -23.97 44.81 -26.88
C ARG A 523 -24.43 46.07 -26.19
N TRP A 524 -23.94 46.21 -24.97
CA TRP A 524 -24.08 47.42 -24.20
C TRP A 524 -23.13 48.52 -24.70
N VAL A 525 -23.51 49.77 -24.48
CA VAL A 525 -22.74 50.96 -24.86
C VAL A 525 -21.38 51.04 -24.16
N ASP A 526 -21.18 50.36 -23.03
CA ASP A 526 -19.91 50.22 -22.31
C ASP A 526 -18.98 49.12 -22.89
N GLY A 527 -19.48 48.34 -23.86
CA GLY A 527 -18.75 47.26 -24.53
C GLY A 527 -18.94 45.87 -23.89
N SER A 528 -19.58 45.80 -22.73
CA SER A 528 -19.89 44.54 -22.06
C SER A 528 -20.92 43.71 -22.86
N PRO A 529 -20.90 42.37 -22.77
CA PRO A 529 -21.97 41.55 -23.34
C PRO A 529 -23.26 41.64 -22.57
N VAL A 530 -24.32 41.28 -23.27
CA VAL A 530 -25.57 40.88 -22.63
C VAL A 530 -25.38 39.53 -21.93
N THR A 531 -25.28 39.55 -20.60
CA THR A 531 -25.27 38.34 -19.75
C THR A 531 -26.66 37.97 -19.26
N THR A 532 -27.51 38.98 -19.06
CA THR A 532 -28.92 38.86 -18.67
C THR A 532 -29.76 39.65 -19.66
N ALA A 533 -30.81 39.05 -20.20
CA ALA A 533 -31.67 39.68 -21.18
C ALA A 533 -33.13 39.68 -20.73
N PHE A 534 -33.81 40.81 -20.93
CA PHE A 534 -35.21 40.99 -20.54
C PHE A 534 -36.11 41.23 -21.77
N TRP A 535 -35.80 40.58 -22.89
CA TRP A 535 -36.60 40.66 -24.12
C TRP A 535 -38.04 40.24 -23.92
N GLN A 536 -38.95 40.94 -24.60
CA GLN A 536 -40.32 40.50 -24.75
C GLN A 536 -40.37 39.14 -25.47
N PRO A 537 -41.34 38.26 -25.17
CA PRO A 537 -41.52 37.03 -25.93
C PRO A 537 -41.59 37.29 -27.44
N GLY A 538 -40.70 36.62 -28.19
CA GLY A 538 -40.58 36.79 -29.64
C GLY A 538 -39.61 37.88 -30.09
N GLN A 539 -39.02 38.65 -29.16
CA GLN A 539 -37.97 39.63 -29.44
C GLN A 539 -36.58 39.12 -29.07
N PRO A 540 -35.50 39.65 -29.69
CA PRO A 540 -35.52 40.58 -30.83
C PRO A 540 -35.95 39.87 -32.12
N ASN A 541 -36.75 40.54 -32.97
CA ASN A 541 -37.30 39.95 -34.20
C ASN A 541 -36.81 40.60 -35.49
N SER A 542 -36.03 41.69 -35.38
CA SER A 542 -35.54 42.52 -36.47
C SER A 542 -36.64 42.78 -37.51
N TYR A 543 -37.73 43.42 -37.09
CA TYR A 543 -38.89 43.62 -37.97
C TYR A 543 -38.49 44.38 -39.23
N ASN A 544 -38.72 43.78 -40.40
CA ASN A 544 -38.26 44.26 -41.71
C ASN A 544 -36.73 44.41 -41.86
N GLY A 545 -35.93 43.83 -40.96
CA GLY A 545 -34.48 43.76 -41.02
C GLY A 545 -33.73 45.06 -40.72
N ASN A 546 -34.35 46.01 -39.99
CA ASN A 546 -33.79 47.35 -39.71
C ASN A 546 -34.05 47.83 -38.27
N GLN A 547 -34.09 46.92 -37.29
CA GLN A 547 -34.34 47.25 -35.88
C GLN A 547 -33.13 46.88 -35.02
N ASP A 548 -32.19 47.81 -34.91
CA ASP A 548 -30.88 47.51 -34.33
C ASP A 548 -30.65 48.13 -32.93
N CYS A 549 -31.68 48.77 -32.38
CA CYS A 549 -31.59 49.52 -31.14
C CYS A 549 -32.65 49.05 -30.15
N ALA A 550 -32.24 48.74 -28.92
CA ALA A 550 -33.15 48.22 -27.92
C ALA A 550 -33.84 49.38 -27.21
N GLU A 551 -35.14 49.20 -27.04
CA GLU A 551 -35.96 49.98 -26.16
C GLU A 551 -36.51 49.15 -25.01
N MET A 552 -36.74 49.79 -23.88
CA MET A 552 -37.57 49.24 -22.81
C MET A 552 -39.01 49.69 -23.03
N ILE A 553 -39.93 48.73 -23.08
CA ILE A 553 -41.36 49.00 -23.25
C ILE A 553 -42.05 49.04 -21.89
N GLN A 554 -42.66 50.19 -21.59
CA GLN A 554 -43.61 50.31 -20.49
C GLN A 554 -45.03 50.04 -21.02
N LYS A 555 -45.64 48.91 -20.62
CA LYS A 555 -47.01 48.54 -21.02
C LYS A 555 -48.07 49.17 -20.12
N SER A 556 -49.06 49.83 -20.73
CA SER A 556 -50.17 50.45 -20.01
C SER A 556 -50.99 49.43 -19.21
N GLY A 557 -51.16 49.66 -17.90
CA GLY A 557 -51.93 48.77 -17.01
C GLY A 557 -51.25 47.45 -16.63
N SER A 558 -50.03 47.19 -17.11
CA SER A 558 -49.26 45.99 -16.80
C SER A 558 -48.23 46.25 -15.69
N ARG A 559 -48.08 45.30 -14.76
CA ARG A 559 -46.96 45.25 -13.79
C ARG A 559 -45.74 44.48 -14.35
N SER A 560 -45.66 44.30 -15.67
CA SER A 560 -44.55 43.61 -16.33
C SER A 560 -43.23 44.37 -16.14
N VAL A 561 -42.12 43.62 -16.14
CA VAL A 561 -40.75 44.04 -15.75
C VAL A 561 -40.06 44.92 -16.81
N GLY A 562 -40.81 45.68 -17.61
CA GLY A 562 -40.26 46.54 -18.66
C GLY A 562 -39.60 45.75 -19.78
N ASP A 563 -40.36 44.89 -20.46
CA ASP A 563 -39.78 44.01 -21.47
C ASP A 563 -39.06 44.81 -22.58
N TRP A 564 -37.93 44.29 -23.05
CA TRP A 564 -37.17 44.92 -24.11
C TRP A 564 -37.73 44.56 -25.48
N ASN A 565 -37.60 45.51 -26.40
CA ASN A 565 -37.96 45.36 -27.79
C ASN A 565 -36.83 45.96 -28.63
N ASP A 566 -36.57 45.36 -29.78
CA ASP A 566 -35.73 45.97 -30.79
C ASP A 566 -36.59 46.89 -31.66
N ASP A 567 -36.11 48.11 -31.90
CA ASP A 567 -36.76 49.05 -32.79
C ASP A 567 -35.73 49.76 -33.67
N GLY A 568 -36.22 50.40 -34.73
CA GLY A 568 -35.40 51.13 -35.66
C GLY A 568 -34.68 52.26 -34.93
N CYS A 569 -33.36 52.30 -35.01
CA CYS A 569 -32.55 53.33 -34.33
C CYS A 569 -32.96 54.77 -34.71
N PHE A 570 -33.67 54.94 -35.84
CA PHE A 570 -34.24 56.20 -36.33
C PHE A 570 -35.52 56.64 -35.61
N ALA A 571 -36.22 55.73 -34.91
CA ALA A 571 -37.44 56.04 -34.18
C ALA A 571 -37.15 57.07 -33.08
N VAL A 572 -38.10 57.97 -32.83
CA VAL A 572 -37.93 59.04 -31.85
C VAL A 572 -38.69 58.72 -30.58
N GLN A 573 -37.96 58.55 -29.49
CA GLN A 573 -38.52 58.22 -28.17
C GLN A 573 -37.66 58.80 -27.05
N ASN A 574 -38.16 58.69 -25.84
CA ASN A 574 -37.41 59.06 -24.67
C ASN A 574 -36.21 58.10 -24.53
N TRP A 575 -35.22 58.47 -23.73
CA TRP A 575 -34.04 57.68 -23.43
C TRP A 575 -33.64 57.82 -21.98
N ILE A 576 -32.85 56.86 -21.49
CA ILE A 576 -32.30 56.86 -20.15
C ILE A 576 -30.77 56.90 -20.22
N CYS A 577 -30.17 57.83 -19.48
CA CYS A 577 -28.74 57.88 -19.26
C CYS A 577 -28.35 57.27 -17.92
N GLU A 578 -27.14 56.73 -17.83
CA GLU A 578 -26.49 56.25 -16.62
C GLU A 578 -25.06 56.81 -16.54
N GLN A 579 -24.70 57.35 -15.37
CA GLN A 579 -23.36 57.85 -15.03
C GLN A 579 -22.58 56.87 -14.17
#